data_AF-A0A3N5ATG8-F1
#
_entry.id   AF-A0A3N5ATG8-F1
#
_cell.length_a   1.000
_cell.length_b   1.000
_cell.length_c   1.000
_cell.angle_alpha   90.00
_cell.angle_beta   90.00
_cell.angle_gamma   90.00
#
_symmetry.space_group_name_H-M   'P 1'
#
loop_
_entity.id
_entity.type
_entity.pdbx_description
1 polymer ?
#
loop_
_entity_poly.entity_id
_entity_poly.type
_entity_poly.pdbx_seq_one_letter_code
_entity_poly.pdbx_strand_id
1 'polypeptide(L)'
;MKRLWLLAVVVPLVLVCFLFPGRGLAADTVTIQVDKTTLQNGGTITVTGTAPAGKPVYLELYSEDRVRASYFDNKKDPKTGKIPYILYMTKEMPAYYKIFVPVEKKAELDRIKQQGKDWKYSEALKQLGADVAYSAPAKISIDRYQASIMASIIGSRGKLLPPLNEKENKKRSMQLAKARFRSPGKLLAAAVETSPDGTYSAKITIEKGSPPGTYKIVAVAGKKLKSEPVTIENRISFPMVYLNNAGTSVNLFGPFLLTLAIATFGVLMGAGGGFILNPLLVSLWPLPHTVVAGTVMPTVLFSQASGIYNYSKINFINWKLGITLGLAMVAGGFIGPKLTELITLEQFKFIFGWILLVLAALMLWQTTPAYLEKNKKEQAILKEFKKRAEEAAKAKQAKKEG
;
A
#
# COMPACT_ATOMS: atom_id res chain seq x y z
N MET A 1 -83.54 -5.03 3.48
CA MET A 1 -82.64 -4.10 4.22
C MET A 1 -81.63 -4.94 5.01
N LYS A 2 -80.44 -5.32 4.53
CA LYS A 2 -79.16 -4.63 4.85
C LYS A 2 -77.93 -5.26 4.12
N ARG A 3 -78.07 -5.92 2.97
CA ARG A 3 -76.94 -6.60 2.29
C ARG A 3 -76.68 -6.24 0.82
N LEU A 4 -77.45 -5.33 0.22
CA LEU A 4 -77.29 -4.96 -1.20
C LEU A 4 -76.60 -3.60 -1.44
N TRP A 5 -76.18 -2.90 -0.37
CA TRP A 5 -75.58 -1.55 -0.46
C TRP A 5 -74.05 -1.51 -0.28
N LEU A 6 -73.39 -2.64 0.02
CA LEU A 6 -71.93 -2.66 0.21
C LEU A 6 -71.12 -3.00 -1.05
N LEU A 7 -71.75 -3.50 -2.11
CA LEU A 7 -71.04 -3.95 -3.33
C LEU A 7 -70.94 -2.86 -4.43
N ALA A 8 -71.66 -1.74 -4.31
CA ALA A 8 -71.66 -0.67 -5.32
C ALA A 8 -70.63 0.45 -5.04
N VAL A 9 -69.94 0.45 -3.90
CA VAL A 9 -69.00 1.53 -3.53
C VAL A 9 -67.53 1.07 -3.54
N VAL A 10 -67.26 -0.24 -3.58
CA VAL A 10 -65.90 -0.79 -3.44
C VAL A 10 -65.23 -1.14 -4.79
N VAL A 11 -65.95 -1.05 -5.91
CA VAL A 11 -65.47 -1.62 -7.19
C VAL A 11 -64.89 -0.63 -8.23
N PRO A 12 -65.02 0.72 -8.17
CA PRO A 12 -64.29 1.56 -9.14
C PRO A 12 -62.92 2.08 -8.67
N LEU A 13 -62.42 1.75 -7.47
CA LEU A 13 -61.13 2.29 -6.99
C LEU A 13 -59.89 1.47 -7.39
N VAL A 14 -60.06 0.27 -7.97
CA VAL A 14 -58.93 -0.62 -8.32
C VAL A 14 -58.57 -0.55 -9.82
N LEU A 15 -59.36 0.18 -10.64
CA LEU A 15 -59.20 0.20 -12.09
C LEU A 15 -58.87 1.59 -12.69
N VAL A 16 -58.19 2.46 -11.95
CA VAL A 16 -57.72 3.78 -12.45
C VAL A 16 -56.19 3.93 -12.41
N CYS A 17 -55.44 2.91 -11.95
CA CYS A 17 -53.97 2.96 -11.93
C CYS A 17 -53.26 2.53 -13.23
N PHE A 18 -53.98 2.23 -14.32
CA PHE A 18 -53.35 1.68 -15.54
C PHE A 18 -53.28 2.61 -16.76
N LEU A 19 -53.74 3.86 -16.68
CA LEU A 19 -53.86 4.72 -17.85
C LEU A 19 -53.51 6.18 -17.54
N PHE A 20 -52.29 6.45 -17.08
CA PHE A 20 -51.62 7.73 -17.32
C PHE A 20 -50.10 7.49 -17.35
N PRO A 21 -49.39 7.80 -18.44
CA PRO A 21 -47.94 7.93 -18.39
C PRO A 21 -47.66 9.15 -17.51
N GLY A 22 -47.37 8.88 -16.24
CA GLY A 22 -47.06 9.90 -15.25
C GLY A 22 -45.89 10.75 -15.73
N ARG A 23 -46.21 12.02 -16.02
CA ARG A 23 -45.26 13.14 -15.96
C ARG A 23 -44.34 12.94 -14.76
N GLY A 24 -43.04 12.95 -15.02
CA GLY A 24 -41.99 12.77 -14.03
C GLY A 24 -42.18 13.68 -12.82
N LEU A 25 -42.58 13.08 -11.70
CA LEU A 25 -42.27 13.61 -10.38
C LEU A 25 -40.76 13.44 -10.22
N ALA A 26 -40.03 14.55 -10.38
CA ALA A 26 -38.62 14.61 -10.04
C ALA A 26 -38.48 14.24 -8.55
N ALA A 27 -38.08 13.01 -8.28
CA ALA A 27 -37.79 12.58 -6.94
C ALA A 27 -36.58 13.39 -6.45
N ASP A 28 -36.80 14.27 -5.46
CA ASP A 28 -35.73 15.01 -4.76
C ASP A 28 -34.80 14.07 -3.95
N THR A 29 -35.04 12.76 -3.99
CA THR A 29 -34.30 11.72 -3.29
C THR A 29 -33.26 11.07 -4.19
N VAL A 30 -32.02 11.01 -3.73
CA VAL A 30 -30.94 10.28 -4.41
C VAL A 30 -31.00 8.82 -3.99
N THR A 31 -31.24 7.91 -4.94
CA THR A 31 -31.26 6.47 -4.70
C THR A 31 -30.01 5.82 -5.23
N ILE A 32 -29.59 4.71 -4.62
CA ILE A 32 -28.40 3.95 -5.02
C ILE A 32 -28.66 2.46 -4.88
N GLN A 33 -28.22 1.69 -5.88
CA GLN A 33 -28.26 0.24 -5.92
C GLN A 33 -26.93 -0.30 -6.45
N VAL A 34 -26.56 -1.50 -6.02
CA VAL A 34 -25.32 -2.17 -6.44
C VAL A 34 -25.66 -3.57 -6.93
N ASP A 35 -24.98 -4.02 -7.99
CA ASP A 35 -25.15 -5.36 -8.54
C ASP A 35 -24.66 -6.47 -7.61
N LYS A 36 -23.59 -6.20 -6.85
CA LYS A 36 -22.94 -7.15 -5.96
C LYS A 36 -22.61 -6.51 -4.63
N THR A 37 -22.90 -7.23 -3.55
CA THR A 37 -22.61 -6.81 -2.18
C THR A 37 -21.34 -7.46 -1.62
N THR A 38 -20.77 -8.46 -2.29
CA THR A 38 -19.55 -9.16 -1.84
C THR A 38 -18.54 -9.30 -2.98
N LEU A 39 -17.27 -9.05 -2.65
CA LEU A 39 -16.11 -9.15 -3.53
C LEU A 39 -15.05 -10.09 -2.94
N GLN A 40 -14.24 -10.70 -3.80
CA GLN A 40 -13.14 -11.59 -3.40
C GLN A 40 -11.80 -11.01 -3.88
N ASN A 41 -11.09 -10.34 -2.97
CA ASN A 41 -9.82 -9.66 -3.23
C ASN A 41 -9.90 -8.65 -4.39
N GLY A 42 -10.90 -7.77 -4.33
CA GLY A 42 -11.22 -6.80 -5.38
C GLY A 42 -12.18 -7.33 -6.43
N GLY A 43 -12.48 -6.50 -7.43
CA GLY A 43 -13.45 -6.81 -8.46
C GLY A 43 -14.12 -5.57 -9.05
N THR A 44 -15.03 -5.79 -9.98
CA THR A 44 -15.83 -4.71 -10.57
C THR A 44 -17.27 -4.84 -10.14
N ILE A 45 -17.85 -3.72 -9.71
CA ILE A 45 -19.26 -3.57 -9.35
C ILE A 45 -19.87 -2.51 -10.26
N THR A 46 -21.17 -2.65 -10.48
CA THR A 46 -21.99 -1.68 -11.20
C THR A 46 -22.91 -1.01 -10.20
N VAL A 47 -22.79 0.30 -10.09
CA VAL A 47 -23.63 1.13 -9.21
C VAL A 47 -24.63 1.87 -10.09
N THR A 48 -25.91 1.71 -9.80
CA THR A 48 -27.00 2.41 -10.51
C THR A 48 -27.82 3.21 -9.52
N GLY A 49 -28.52 4.23 -10.01
CA GLY A 49 -29.40 5.02 -9.17
C GLY A 49 -30.12 6.13 -9.91
N THR A 50 -30.92 6.88 -9.17
CA THR A 50 -31.63 8.06 -9.66
C THR A 50 -31.23 9.28 -8.83
N ALA A 51 -31.08 10.41 -9.50
CA ALA A 51 -30.80 11.71 -8.91
C ALA A 51 -31.62 12.80 -9.61
N PRO A 52 -31.82 13.98 -8.99
CA PRO A 52 -32.53 15.07 -9.63
C PRO A 52 -31.89 15.48 -10.96
N ALA A 53 -32.71 15.60 -12.00
CA ALA A 53 -32.27 15.86 -13.37
C ALA A 53 -31.38 17.12 -13.48
N GLY A 54 -30.34 17.04 -14.32
CA GLY A 54 -29.43 18.15 -14.63
C GLY A 54 -28.36 18.47 -13.57
N LYS A 55 -28.28 17.73 -12.45
CA LYS A 55 -27.20 17.90 -11.46
C LYS A 55 -26.11 16.83 -11.62
N PRO A 56 -24.81 17.19 -11.54
CA PRO A 56 -23.73 16.20 -11.58
C PRO A 56 -23.80 15.30 -10.34
N VAL A 57 -23.66 14.00 -10.56
CA VAL A 57 -23.64 12.98 -9.51
C VAL A 57 -22.20 12.56 -9.22
N TYR A 58 -21.87 12.49 -7.94
CA TYR A 58 -20.57 12.02 -7.45
C TYR A 58 -20.79 10.79 -6.57
N LEU A 59 -19.88 9.83 -6.62
CA LEU A 59 -19.90 8.67 -5.71
C LEU A 59 -18.70 8.73 -4.78
N GLU A 60 -18.94 8.71 -3.47
CA GLU A 60 -17.89 8.57 -2.46
C GLU A 60 -17.80 7.10 -2.03
N LEU A 61 -16.66 6.45 -2.28
CA LEU A 61 -16.37 5.08 -1.85
C LEU A 61 -15.27 5.10 -0.78
N TYR A 62 -15.55 4.52 0.38
CA TYR A 62 -14.58 4.44 1.47
C TYR A 62 -14.71 3.14 2.25
N SER A 63 -13.59 2.65 2.80
CA SER A 63 -13.61 1.52 3.73
C SER A 63 -13.95 1.96 5.14
N GLU A 64 -14.62 1.10 5.91
CA GLU A 64 -14.79 1.30 7.35
C GLU A 64 -13.50 1.09 8.12
N ASP A 65 -12.64 0.18 7.63
CA ASP A 65 -11.31 -0.04 8.19
C ASP A 65 -10.49 1.24 8.16
N ARG A 66 -9.84 1.52 9.30
CA ARG A 66 -9.08 2.73 9.55
C ARG A 66 -7.59 2.45 9.61
N VAL A 67 -6.80 3.32 9.02
CA VAL A 67 -5.34 3.26 8.97
C VAL A 67 -4.70 4.55 9.44
N ARG A 68 -3.42 4.44 9.79
CA ARG A 68 -2.63 5.61 10.18
C ARG A 68 -2.23 6.42 8.95
N ALA A 69 -2.35 7.73 9.05
CA ALA A 69 -1.78 8.68 8.09
C ALA A 69 -1.01 9.76 8.85
N SER A 70 0.10 10.22 8.27
CA SER A 70 0.90 11.31 8.82
C SER A 70 1.33 12.27 7.74
N TYR A 71 1.46 13.54 8.12
CA TYR A 71 1.92 14.63 7.27
C TYR A 71 2.76 15.58 8.11
N PHE A 72 4.01 15.80 7.70
CA PHE A 72 4.90 16.75 8.36
C PHE A 72 4.91 18.07 7.59
N ASP A 73 4.53 19.15 8.28
CA ASP A 73 4.52 20.50 7.73
C ASP A 73 5.85 21.19 8.01
N ASN A 74 6.72 21.13 6.99
CA ASN A 74 8.02 21.80 6.95
C ASN A 74 8.02 23.00 5.99
N LYS A 75 6.84 23.44 5.52
CA LYS A 75 6.75 24.55 4.57
C LYS A 75 6.74 25.87 5.31
N LYS A 76 7.48 26.85 4.77
CA LYS A 76 7.45 28.22 5.28
C LYS A 76 6.03 28.75 5.19
N ASP A 77 5.44 29.13 6.32
CA ASP A 77 4.10 29.69 6.35
C ASP A 77 4.14 31.09 5.68
N PRO A 78 3.33 31.33 4.63
CA PRO A 78 3.29 32.64 3.96
C PRO A 78 2.93 33.79 4.89
N LYS A 79 2.20 33.53 5.99
CA LYS A 79 1.71 34.57 6.91
C LYS A 79 2.72 34.94 7.99
N THR A 80 3.43 33.95 8.52
CA THR A 80 4.34 34.16 9.67
C THR A 80 5.81 34.15 9.27
N GLY A 81 6.13 33.70 8.05
CA GLY A 81 7.51 33.58 7.56
C GLY A 81 8.34 32.52 8.29
N LYS A 82 7.79 31.85 9.31
CA LYS A 82 8.45 30.80 10.09
C LYS A 82 8.05 29.42 9.57
N ILE A 83 8.95 28.46 9.73
CA ILE A 83 8.65 27.05 9.46
C ILE A 83 8.01 26.48 10.73
N PRO A 84 6.77 25.99 10.67
CA PRO A 84 6.03 25.59 11.86
C PRO A 84 6.57 24.30 12.49
N TYR A 85 7.16 23.38 11.70
CA TYR A 85 7.65 22.07 12.14
C TYR A 85 6.59 21.29 12.94
N ILE A 86 5.47 21.04 12.27
CA ILE A 86 4.31 20.39 12.88
C ILE A 86 4.08 19.04 12.23
N LEU A 87 3.97 18.00 13.06
CA LEU A 87 3.57 16.66 12.65
C LEU A 87 2.07 16.48 12.86
N TYR A 88 1.33 16.33 11.77
CA TYR A 88 -0.08 15.94 11.78
C TYR A 88 -0.18 14.42 11.68
N MET A 89 -0.98 13.82 12.55
CA MET A 89 -1.23 12.38 12.55
C MET A 89 -2.71 12.07 12.75
N THR A 90 -3.16 10.99 12.15
CA THR A 90 -4.49 10.43 12.41
C THR A 90 -4.40 8.91 12.41
N LYS A 91 -5.26 8.27 13.19
CA LYS A 91 -5.49 6.81 13.18
C LYS A 91 -6.81 6.44 12.49
N GLU A 92 -7.55 7.43 12.01
CA GLU A 92 -8.94 7.27 11.55
C GLU A 92 -9.10 7.45 10.04
N MET A 93 -8.00 7.54 9.29
CA MET A 93 -8.06 7.65 7.85
C MET A 93 -8.64 6.34 7.26
N PRO A 94 -9.61 6.37 6.34
CA PRO A 94 -10.06 5.16 5.66
C PRO A 94 -8.90 4.43 4.97
N ALA A 95 -8.83 3.11 5.11
CA ALA A 95 -7.84 2.24 4.47
C ALA A 95 -7.91 2.34 2.94
N TYR A 96 -9.12 2.44 2.40
CA TYR A 96 -9.42 2.74 1.01
C TYR A 96 -10.31 3.98 0.93
N TYR A 97 -9.99 4.87 0.00
CA TYR A 97 -10.79 6.07 -0.27
C TYR A 97 -10.69 6.48 -1.73
N LYS A 98 -11.82 6.64 -2.40
CA LYS A 98 -11.88 7.12 -3.79
C LYS A 98 -13.20 7.83 -4.06
N ILE A 99 -13.13 8.96 -4.75
CA ILE A 99 -14.31 9.67 -5.25
C ILE A 99 -14.42 9.44 -6.76
N PHE A 100 -15.60 9.04 -7.20
CA PHE A 100 -15.93 8.93 -8.62
C PHE A 100 -16.64 10.19 -9.08
N VAL A 101 -16.10 10.79 -10.13
CA VAL A 101 -16.63 11.99 -10.78
C VAL A 101 -17.33 11.62 -12.09
N PRO A 102 -18.20 12.51 -12.60
CA PRO A 102 -18.82 12.34 -13.91
C PRO A 102 -17.79 12.18 -15.04
N VAL A 103 -18.11 11.38 -16.07
CA VAL A 103 -17.20 11.06 -17.18
C VAL A 103 -16.79 12.32 -17.97
N GLU A 104 -17.63 13.35 -17.99
CA GLU A 104 -17.37 14.65 -18.63
C GLU A 104 -16.14 15.34 -18.01
N LYS A 105 -15.86 15.05 -16.73
CA LYS A 105 -14.73 15.60 -15.98
C LYS A 105 -13.42 14.82 -16.17
N LYS A 106 -13.41 13.80 -17.02
CA LYS A 106 -12.22 12.98 -17.30
C LYS A 106 -11.04 13.80 -17.82
N ALA A 107 -11.28 14.75 -18.73
CA ALA A 107 -10.21 15.58 -19.29
C ALA A 107 -9.52 16.46 -18.23
N GLU A 108 -10.30 17.03 -17.29
CA GLU A 108 -9.76 17.80 -16.16
C GLU A 108 -8.97 16.89 -15.20
N LEU A 109 -9.49 15.69 -14.91
CA LEU A 109 -8.80 14.70 -14.08
C LEU A 109 -7.46 14.27 -14.68
N ASP A 110 -7.38 14.07 -15.99
CA ASP A 110 -6.13 13.69 -16.67
C ASP A 110 -5.09 14.82 -16.65
N ARG A 111 -5.52 16.09 -16.76
CA ARG A 111 -4.63 17.25 -16.52
C ARG A 111 -4.08 17.26 -15.10
N ILE A 112 -4.89 16.94 -14.09
CA ILE A 112 -4.44 16.85 -12.69
C ILE A 112 -3.42 15.72 -12.51
N LYS A 113 -3.61 14.57 -13.18
CA LYS A 113 -2.64 13.46 -13.16
C LYS A 113 -1.29 13.85 -13.75
N GLN A 114 -1.27 14.71 -14.77
CA GLN A 114 -0.04 15.19 -15.42
C GLN A 114 0.80 16.14 -14.54
N GLN A 115 0.23 16.73 -13.48
CA GLN A 115 0.95 17.63 -12.56
C GLN A 115 1.98 16.91 -11.64
N GLY A 116 2.07 15.58 -11.70
CA GLY A 116 3.09 14.83 -10.97
C GLY A 116 3.02 15.00 -9.45
N LYS A 117 4.04 15.62 -8.85
CA LYS A 117 4.18 15.78 -7.38
C LYS A 117 3.51 17.05 -6.84
N ASP A 118 3.31 18.05 -7.69
CA ASP A 118 2.93 19.41 -7.27
C ASP A 118 1.43 19.64 -7.11
N TRP A 119 0.61 18.67 -7.53
CA TRP A 119 -0.84 18.73 -7.43
C TRP A 119 -1.34 18.94 -5.99
N LYS A 120 -2.45 19.66 -5.78
CA LYS A 120 -3.07 19.83 -4.46
C LYS A 120 -4.45 19.23 -4.46
N TYR A 121 -4.71 18.34 -3.49
CA TYR A 121 -5.99 17.63 -3.45
C TYR A 121 -7.19 18.57 -3.23
N SER A 122 -7.03 19.62 -2.42
CA SER A 122 -8.07 20.64 -2.23
C SER A 122 -8.41 21.42 -3.49
N GLU A 123 -7.43 21.65 -4.37
CA GLU A 123 -7.65 22.36 -5.64
C GLU A 123 -8.28 21.41 -6.66
N ALA A 124 -7.82 20.16 -6.72
CA ALA A 124 -8.40 19.11 -7.57
C ALA A 124 -9.90 18.90 -7.27
N LEU A 125 -10.28 18.80 -6.00
CA LEU A 125 -11.69 18.64 -5.61
C LEU A 125 -12.54 19.84 -6.05
N LYS A 126 -12.03 21.06 -5.96
CA LYS A 126 -12.74 22.27 -6.38
C LYS A 126 -12.90 22.36 -7.89
N GLN A 127 -11.85 22.04 -8.65
CA GLN A 127 -11.89 22.05 -10.12
C GLN A 127 -12.93 21.05 -10.64
N LEU A 128 -13.01 19.86 -10.04
CA LEU A 128 -13.95 18.81 -10.42
C LEU A 128 -15.36 18.99 -9.82
N GLY A 129 -15.56 19.94 -8.90
CA GLY A 129 -16.80 20.10 -8.12
C GLY A 129 -17.08 18.96 -7.14
N ALA A 130 -16.07 18.11 -6.86
CA ALA A 130 -16.19 16.93 -6.01
C ALA A 130 -16.05 17.23 -4.50
N ASP A 131 -15.94 18.51 -4.10
CA ASP A 131 -15.81 18.91 -2.70
C ASP A 131 -17.07 18.60 -1.86
N VAL A 132 -18.22 18.49 -2.52
CA VAL A 132 -19.51 18.09 -1.93
C VAL A 132 -19.53 16.60 -1.54
N ALA A 133 -18.79 15.77 -2.27
CA ALA A 133 -18.67 14.35 -2.03
C ALA A 133 -17.61 14.02 -0.96
N TYR A 134 -16.69 14.93 -0.64
CA TYR A 134 -15.66 14.70 0.36
C TYR A 134 -16.21 14.80 1.79
N SER A 135 -16.60 13.66 2.37
CA SER A 135 -17.29 13.62 3.66
C SER A 135 -16.63 12.69 4.70
N ALA A 136 -16.24 11.46 4.34
CA ALA A 136 -15.70 10.51 5.31
C ALA A 136 -14.36 10.96 5.91
N PRO A 137 -13.34 11.35 5.10
CA PRO A 137 -12.08 11.84 5.66
C PRO A 137 -12.19 13.26 6.23
N ALA A 138 -13.25 14.01 5.96
CA ALA A 138 -13.42 15.37 6.49
C ALA A 138 -13.69 15.40 8.01
N LYS A 139 -14.25 14.31 8.55
CA LYS A 139 -14.69 14.20 9.96
C LYS A 139 -13.70 13.49 10.88
N ILE A 140 -12.54 13.07 10.37
CA ILE A 140 -11.55 12.32 11.14
C ILE A 140 -10.89 13.18 12.22
N SER A 141 -10.54 12.56 13.34
CA SER A 141 -9.70 13.21 14.36
C SER A 141 -8.25 13.31 13.89
N ILE A 142 -7.66 14.50 14.04
CA ILE A 142 -6.27 14.79 13.67
C ILE A 142 -5.52 15.32 14.89
N ASP A 143 -4.54 14.53 15.33
CA ASP A 143 -3.57 14.95 16.33
C ASP A 143 -2.49 15.79 15.67
N ARG A 144 -2.00 16.80 16.42
CA ARG A 144 -0.98 17.71 15.93
C ARG A 144 0.11 17.85 16.97
N TYR A 145 1.34 17.54 16.58
CA TYR A 145 2.49 17.60 17.47
C TYR A 145 3.49 18.64 16.99
N GLN A 146 3.98 19.45 17.93
CA GLN A 146 5.13 20.31 17.70
C GLN A 146 6.39 19.44 17.75
N ALA A 147 6.96 19.12 16.59
CA ALA A 147 8.08 18.20 16.47
C ALA A 147 9.26 18.91 15.80
N SER A 148 10.41 18.99 16.47
CA SER A 148 11.64 19.44 15.80
C SER A 148 12.18 18.34 14.88
N ILE A 149 12.99 18.72 13.88
CA ILE A 149 13.70 17.75 13.03
C ILE A 149 14.46 16.75 13.90
N MET A 150 15.17 17.24 14.94
CA MET A 150 15.95 16.38 15.81
C MET A 150 15.09 15.46 16.69
N ALA A 151 13.93 15.94 17.18
CA ALA A 151 12.98 15.10 17.89
C ALA A 151 12.44 13.97 17.00
N SER A 152 12.18 14.25 15.73
CA SER A 152 11.74 13.24 14.76
C SER A 152 12.80 12.16 14.50
N ILE A 153 14.08 12.52 14.51
CA ILE A 153 15.21 11.58 14.28
C ILE A 153 15.33 10.60 15.46
N ILE A 154 15.19 11.07 16.70
CA ILE A 154 15.26 10.23 17.92
C ILE A 154 13.94 9.51 18.25
N GLY A 155 12.95 9.56 17.34
CA GLY A 155 11.64 8.91 17.53
C GLY A 155 10.70 9.62 18.51
N SER A 156 11.03 10.84 18.94
CA SER A 156 10.15 11.67 19.78
C SER A 156 9.07 12.33 18.93
N ARG A 157 7.82 12.18 19.36
CA ARG A 157 6.66 12.83 18.71
C ARG A 157 6.57 14.31 19.04
N GLY A 158 7.35 14.82 19.99
CA GLY A 158 7.26 16.22 20.43
C GLY A 158 6.03 16.50 21.31
N LYS A 159 5.63 17.78 21.41
CA LYS A 159 4.53 18.22 22.31
C LYS A 159 3.18 18.22 21.57
N LEU A 160 2.16 17.60 22.16
CA LEU A 160 0.79 17.62 21.63
C LEU A 160 0.22 19.05 21.70
N LEU A 161 -0.34 19.53 20.58
CA LEU A 161 -0.97 20.83 20.44
C LEU A 161 -2.50 20.71 20.59
N PRO A 162 -3.21 21.82 20.89
CA PRO A 162 -4.66 21.84 20.96
C PRO A 162 -5.34 21.39 19.65
N PRO A 163 -6.57 20.85 19.74
CA PRO A 163 -7.33 20.35 18.59
C PRO A 163 -7.63 21.45 17.57
N LEU A 164 -7.85 21.04 16.32
CA LEU A 164 -8.14 21.93 15.20
C LEU A 164 -9.63 22.30 15.13
N ASN A 165 -9.93 23.49 14.63
CA ASN A 165 -11.28 23.87 14.21
C ASN A 165 -11.70 23.02 12.99
N GLU A 166 -12.99 22.68 12.84
CA GLU A 166 -13.55 21.86 11.75
C GLU A 166 -13.07 22.25 10.35
N LYS A 167 -13.01 23.56 10.04
CA LYS A 167 -12.57 24.05 8.73
C LYS A 167 -11.09 23.74 8.48
N GLU A 168 -10.24 23.91 9.49
CA GLU A 168 -8.82 23.58 9.39
C GLU A 168 -8.63 22.06 9.41
N ASN A 169 -9.43 21.32 10.19
CA ASN A 169 -9.45 19.86 10.20
C ASN A 169 -9.73 19.27 8.81
N LYS A 170 -10.79 19.77 8.13
CA LYS A 170 -11.12 19.37 6.75
C LYS A 170 -9.99 19.69 5.76
N LYS A 171 -9.27 20.80 5.95
CA LYS A 171 -8.12 21.14 5.10
C LYS A 171 -6.93 20.21 5.34
N ARG A 172 -6.63 19.91 6.61
CA ARG A 172 -5.51 19.02 7.00
C ARG A 172 -5.80 17.57 6.67
N SER A 173 -7.06 17.13 6.71
CA SER A 173 -7.43 15.79 6.27
C SER A 173 -7.21 15.59 4.77
N MET A 174 -7.41 16.62 3.94
CA MET A 174 -7.06 16.56 2.50
C MET A 174 -5.55 16.42 2.29
N GLN A 175 -4.73 17.09 3.11
CA GLN A 175 -3.27 16.94 3.06
C GLN A 175 -2.83 15.54 3.50
N LEU A 176 -3.44 14.99 4.55
CA LEU A 176 -3.19 13.62 5.01
C LEU A 176 -3.62 12.58 3.97
N ALA A 177 -4.77 12.78 3.31
CA ALA A 177 -5.22 11.93 2.21
C ALA A 177 -4.21 11.97 1.04
N LYS A 178 -3.74 13.16 0.64
CA LYS A 178 -2.66 13.29 -0.36
C LYS A 178 -1.39 12.56 0.11
N ALA A 179 -0.96 12.76 1.36
CA ALA A 179 0.26 12.16 1.89
C ALA A 179 0.19 10.62 1.91
N ARG A 180 -0.99 10.06 2.21
CA ARG A 180 -1.24 8.62 2.26
C ARG A 180 -1.31 7.99 0.86
N PHE A 181 -2.17 8.50 -0.01
CA PHE A 181 -2.47 7.87 -1.30
C PHE A 181 -1.51 8.30 -2.42
N ARG A 182 -0.83 9.45 -2.26
CA ARG A 182 0.23 10.02 -3.13
C ARG A 182 -0.18 10.41 -4.55
N SER A 183 -1.02 9.61 -5.22
CA SER A 183 -1.44 9.83 -6.61
C SER A 183 -2.90 10.29 -6.71
N PRO A 184 -3.22 11.20 -7.66
CA PRO A 184 -4.60 11.60 -7.93
C PRO A 184 -5.49 10.41 -8.31
N GLY A 185 -4.98 9.48 -9.13
CA GLY A 185 -5.76 8.32 -9.60
C GLY A 185 -6.16 7.32 -8.51
N LYS A 186 -5.49 7.32 -7.36
CA LYS A 186 -5.91 6.53 -6.19
C LYS A 186 -7.08 7.17 -5.44
N LEU A 187 -7.20 8.50 -5.50
CA LEU A 187 -8.22 9.28 -4.80
C LEU A 187 -9.41 9.67 -5.68
N LEU A 188 -9.21 9.74 -7.00
CA LEU A 188 -10.17 10.28 -7.96
C LEU A 188 -10.21 9.40 -9.21
N ALA A 189 -11.42 9.08 -9.68
CA ALA A 189 -11.65 8.38 -10.94
C ALA A 189 -12.87 8.98 -11.66
N ALA A 190 -12.86 9.04 -12.99
CA ALA A 190 -14.02 9.45 -13.77
C ALA A 190 -14.73 8.19 -14.29
N ALA A 191 -15.91 7.89 -13.76
CA ALA A 191 -16.63 6.65 -14.06
C ALA A 191 -18.16 6.76 -13.95
N VAL A 192 -18.69 7.92 -13.55
CA VAL A 192 -20.15 8.10 -13.40
C VAL A 192 -20.73 8.61 -14.70
N GLU A 193 -21.57 7.81 -15.33
CA GLU A 193 -22.35 8.18 -16.51
C GLU A 193 -23.73 8.67 -16.04
N THR A 194 -24.11 9.87 -16.44
CA THR A 194 -25.40 10.46 -16.08
C THR A 194 -26.25 10.65 -17.33
N SER A 195 -27.47 10.11 -17.31
CA SER A 195 -28.45 10.32 -18.37
C SER A 195 -29.22 11.63 -18.15
N PRO A 196 -29.70 12.30 -19.22
CA PRO A 196 -30.55 13.48 -19.11
C PRO A 196 -31.81 13.27 -18.26
N ASP A 197 -32.30 12.04 -18.17
CA ASP A 197 -33.47 11.63 -17.41
C ASP A 197 -33.24 11.57 -15.88
N GLY A 198 -32.01 11.85 -15.41
CA GLY A 198 -31.65 11.81 -13.99
C GLY A 198 -31.23 10.42 -13.48
N THR A 199 -31.21 9.41 -14.33
CA THR A 199 -30.60 8.11 -14.01
C THR A 199 -29.08 8.19 -14.14
N TYR A 200 -28.36 7.45 -13.30
CA TYR A 200 -26.90 7.35 -13.41
C TYR A 200 -26.43 5.90 -13.26
N SER A 201 -25.30 5.60 -13.88
CA SER A 201 -24.62 4.30 -13.82
C SER A 201 -23.12 4.51 -13.67
N ALA A 202 -22.46 3.72 -12.83
CA ALA A 202 -21.01 3.79 -12.66
C ALA A 202 -20.41 2.41 -12.50
N LYS A 203 -19.42 2.10 -13.34
CA LYS A 203 -18.64 0.87 -13.23
C LYS A 203 -17.43 1.13 -12.32
N ILE A 204 -17.52 0.66 -11.08
CA ILE A 204 -16.49 0.86 -10.07
C ILE A 204 -15.60 -0.37 -9.98
N THR A 205 -14.30 -0.17 -10.17
CA THR A 205 -13.29 -1.23 -10.02
C THR A 205 -12.51 -1.02 -8.73
N ILE A 206 -12.63 -1.99 -7.81
CA ILE A 206 -11.77 -2.11 -6.64
C ILE A 206 -10.56 -2.97 -7.04
N GLU A 207 -9.36 -2.37 -6.95
CA GLU A 207 -8.11 -3.00 -7.37
C GLU A 207 -7.80 -4.25 -6.53
N LYS A 208 -7.22 -5.28 -7.15
CA LYS A 208 -6.75 -6.46 -6.43
C LYS A 208 -5.73 -6.04 -5.38
N GLY A 209 -5.81 -6.63 -4.18
CA GLY A 209 -4.98 -6.22 -3.04
C GLY A 209 -5.49 -5.02 -2.26
N SER A 210 -6.68 -4.50 -2.57
CA SER A 210 -7.37 -3.55 -1.68
C SER A 210 -7.68 -4.17 -0.31
N PRO A 211 -7.79 -3.36 0.77
CA PRO A 211 -8.04 -3.86 2.13
C PRO A 211 -9.27 -4.76 2.21
N PRO A 212 -9.24 -5.85 3.01
CA PRO A 212 -10.44 -6.61 3.31
C PRO A 212 -11.40 -5.77 4.17
N GLY A 213 -12.62 -6.27 4.35
CA GLY A 213 -13.61 -5.66 5.23
C GLY A 213 -14.68 -4.89 4.47
N THR A 214 -15.34 -3.99 5.20
CA THR A 214 -16.56 -3.33 4.77
C THR A 214 -16.27 -2.02 4.06
N TYR A 215 -16.95 -1.79 2.95
CA TYR A 215 -16.90 -0.59 2.12
C TYR A 215 -18.28 0.05 2.08
N LYS A 216 -18.32 1.38 2.12
CA LYS A 216 -19.54 2.17 2.01
C LYS A 216 -19.48 3.03 0.76
N ILE A 217 -20.58 3.06 0.01
CA ILE A 217 -20.78 3.91 -1.16
C ILE A 217 -21.90 4.87 -0.88
N VAL A 218 -21.65 6.16 -1.10
CA VAL A 218 -22.64 7.23 -0.96
C VAL A 218 -22.72 8.00 -2.27
N ALA A 219 -23.92 8.13 -2.83
CA ALA A 219 -24.16 8.99 -3.96
C ALA A 219 -24.50 10.41 -3.50
N VAL A 220 -23.93 11.41 -4.17
CA VAL A 220 -24.05 12.83 -3.81
C VAL A 220 -24.40 13.64 -5.04
N ALA A 221 -25.55 14.32 -5.00
CA ALA A 221 -26.06 15.17 -6.07
C ALA A 221 -26.19 16.63 -5.57
N GLY A 222 -25.06 17.25 -5.24
CA GLY A 222 -24.98 18.61 -4.68
C GLY A 222 -24.71 18.67 -3.18
N LYS A 223 -24.87 19.85 -2.55
CA LYS A 223 -24.39 20.11 -1.17
C LYS A 223 -25.14 19.36 -0.06
N LYS A 224 -26.45 19.15 -0.20
CA LYS A 224 -27.31 18.56 0.84
C LYS A 224 -27.98 17.25 0.43
N LEU A 225 -27.89 16.87 -0.86
CA LEU A 225 -28.56 15.70 -1.39
C LEU A 225 -27.57 14.52 -1.41
N LYS A 226 -27.74 13.62 -0.44
CA LYS A 226 -26.93 12.40 -0.29
C LYS A 226 -27.85 11.20 -0.19
N SER A 227 -27.45 10.09 -0.78
CA SER A 227 -28.13 8.82 -0.58
C SER A 227 -27.78 8.22 0.78
N GLU A 228 -28.57 7.25 1.23
CA GLU A 228 -28.14 6.32 2.27
C GLU A 228 -26.91 5.52 1.80
N PRO A 229 -25.98 5.17 2.71
CA PRO A 229 -24.78 4.43 2.35
C PRO A 229 -25.12 2.97 2.03
N VAL A 230 -24.70 2.50 0.85
CA VAL A 230 -24.76 1.08 0.50
C VAL A 230 -23.46 0.40 0.89
N THR A 231 -23.59 -0.78 1.49
CA THR A 231 -22.47 -1.52 2.06
C THR A 231 -22.05 -2.67 1.14
N ILE A 232 -20.74 -2.83 0.96
CA ILE A 232 -20.11 -3.90 0.19
C ILE A 232 -19.01 -4.52 1.04
N GLU A 233 -18.89 -5.84 1.02
CA GLU A 233 -17.83 -6.56 1.72
C GLU A 233 -16.76 -7.03 0.75
N ASN A 234 -15.48 -6.76 1.04
CA ASN A 234 -14.35 -7.34 0.32
C ASN A 234 -13.69 -8.40 1.20
N ARG A 235 -13.80 -9.67 0.81
CA ARG A 235 -13.20 -10.79 1.53
C ARG A 235 -11.89 -11.20 0.86
N ILE A 236 -10.91 -11.55 1.68
CA ILE A 236 -9.65 -12.14 1.22
C ILE A 236 -9.56 -13.53 1.85
N SER A 237 -9.49 -14.55 1.00
CA SER A 237 -9.40 -15.95 1.39
C SER A 237 -8.02 -16.53 1.07
N PHE A 238 -7.64 -17.55 1.84
CA PHE A 238 -6.43 -18.32 1.60
C PHE A 238 -6.44 -18.88 0.16
N PRO A 239 -5.31 -18.84 -0.59
CA PRO A 239 -3.93 -18.61 -0.14
C PRO A 239 -3.46 -17.14 -0.15
N MET A 240 -4.36 -16.20 -0.44
CA MET A 240 -4.05 -14.78 -0.39
C MET A 240 -4.12 -14.29 1.06
N VAL A 241 -3.13 -13.53 1.48
CA VAL A 241 -3.08 -12.90 2.81
C VAL A 241 -2.95 -11.41 2.63
N TYR A 242 -3.76 -10.64 3.37
CA TYR A 242 -3.64 -9.19 3.40
C TYR A 242 -2.56 -8.75 4.39
N LEU A 243 -1.59 -7.97 3.90
CA LEU A 243 -0.52 -7.42 4.72
C LEU A 243 -0.87 -6.00 5.12
N ASN A 244 -1.40 -5.80 6.33
CA ASN A 244 -1.78 -4.48 6.86
C ASN A 244 -0.66 -3.44 6.76
N ASN A 245 0.59 -3.87 7.03
CA ASN A 245 1.76 -3.00 6.98
C ASN A 245 2.16 -2.63 5.54
N ALA A 246 1.94 -3.53 4.57
CA ALA A 246 2.23 -3.28 3.17
C ALA A 246 1.08 -2.56 2.44
N GLY A 247 -0.15 -2.71 2.94
CA GLY A 247 -1.36 -2.18 2.32
C GLY A 247 -1.79 -2.93 1.06
N THR A 248 -1.33 -4.17 0.87
CA THR A 248 -1.66 -5.02 -0.29
C THR A 248 -1.85 -6.48 0.14
N SER A 249 -2.59 -7.25 -0.65
CA SER A 249 -2.61 -8.71 -0.52
C SER A 249 -1.49 -9.35 -1.33
N VAL A 250 -1.00 -10.50 -0.83
CA VAL A 250 0.01 -11.31 -1.51
C VAL A 250 -0.35 -12.79 -1.38
N ASN A 251 -0.02 -13.58 -2.38
CA ASN A 251 -0.12 -15.04 -2.28
C ASN A 251 1.00 -15.52 -1.35
N LEU A 252 0.65 -16.26 -0.29
CA LEU A 252 1.62 -16.72 0.71
C LEU A 252 2.74 -17.58 0.11
N PHE A 253 2.43 -18.43 -0.87
CA PHE A 253 3.37 -19.42 -1.39
C PHE A 253 4.51 -18.81 -2.20
N GLY A 254 4.25 -17.75 -2.96
CA GLY A 254 5.25 -17.14 -3.85
C GLY A 254 6.48 -16.61 -3.11
N PRO A 255 6.31 -15.62 -2.20
CA PRO A 255 7.40 -15.12 -1.37
C PRO A 255 8.01 -16.19 -0.48
N PHE A 256 7.22 -17.14 0.02
CA PHE A 256 7.72 -18.24 0.86
C PHE A 256 8.71 -19.13 0.10
N LEU A 257 8.34 -19.64 -1.08
CA LEU A 257 9.19 -20.51 -1.88
C LEU A 257 10.44 -19.78 -2.38
N LEU A 258 10.29 -18.52 -2.79
CA LEU A 258 11.42 -17.69 -3.19
C LEU A 258 12.41 -17.49 -2.04
N THR A 259 11.89 -17.15 -0.85
CA THR A 259 12.71 -16.94 0.35
C THR A 259 13.40 -18.24 0.76
N LEU A 260 12.71 -19.37 0.70
CA LEU A 260 13.28 -20.69 1.02
C LEU A 260 14.45 -21.02 0.11
N ALA A 261 14.29 -20.84 -1.20
CA ALA A 261 15.36 -21.07 -2.16
C ALA A 261 16.56 -20.15 -1.90
N ILE A 262 16.33 -18.84 -1.85
CA ILE A 262 17.41 -17.84 -1.69
C ILE A 262 18.10 -17.98 -0.33
N ALA A 263 17.36 -18.23 0.75
CA ALA A 263 17.96 -18.43 2.06
C ALA A 263 18.85 -19.69 2.07
N THR A 264 18.38 -20.79 1.47
CA THR A 264 19.16 -22.04 1.37
C THR A 264 20.46 -21.80 0.60
N PHE A 265 20.40 -21.22 -0.60
CA PHE A 265 21.59 -20.88 -1.38
C PHE A 265 22.48 -19.85 -0.65
N GLY A 266 21.87 -18.88 0.03
CA GLY A 266 22.55 -17.85 0.80
C GLY A 266 23.37 -18.41 1.96
N VAL A 267 22.86 -19.44 2.66
CA VAL A 267 23.62 -20.17 3.70
C VAL A 267 24.75 -20.97 3.08
N LEU A 268 24.50 -21.68 1.98
CA LEU A 268 25.53 -22.48 1.29
C LEU A 268 26.70 -21.62 0.79
N MET A 269 26.40 -20.41 0.29
CA MET A 269 27.41 -19.45 -0.16
C MET A 269 27.99 -18.59 0.98
N GLY A 270 27.43 -18.65 2.19
CA GLY A 270 27.84 -17.81 3.32
C GLY A 270 27.48 -16.33 3.22
N ALA A 271 26.71 -15.92 2.20
CA ALA A 271 26.39 -14.52 1.89
C ALA A 271 25.03 -14.03 2.44
N GLY A 272 24.27 -14.88 3.13
CA GLY A 272 23.00 -14.52 3.80
C GLY A 272 21.82 -14.19 2.91
N GLY A 273 21.97 -14.15 1.58
CA GLY A 273 20.89 -14.05 0.58
C GLY A 273 20.09 -12.73 0.57
N GLY A 274 20.22 -11.87 1.59
CA GLY A 274 19.42 -10.65 1.75
C GLY A 274 19.61 -9.61 0.64
N PHE A 275 20.84 -9.52 0.10
CA PHE A 275 21.16 -8.62 -1.02
C PHE A 275 20.44 -9.01 -2.32
N ILE A 276 20.06 -10.29 -2.47
CA ILE A 276 19.26 -10.82 -3.59
C ILE A 276 17.77 -10.76 -3.25
N LEU A 277 17.42 -11.13 -2.02
CA LEU A 277 16.03 -11.27 -1.58
C LEU A 277 15.29 -9.91 -1.60
N ASN A 278 15.93 -8.83 -1.16
CA ASN A 278 15.33 -7.50 -1.13
C ASN A 278 14.92 -6.97 -2.53
N PRO A 279 15.82 -6.91 -3.54
CA PRO A 279 15.42 -6.44 -4.88
C PRO A 279 14.40 -7.38 -5.55
N LEU A 280 14.50 -8.71 -5.37
CA LEU A 280 13.53 -9.63 -5.97
C LEU A 280 12.13 -9.48 -5.38
N LEU A 281 12.00 -9.36 -4.04
CA LEU A 281 10.69 -9.18 -3.41
C LEU A 281 10.01 -7.87 -3.82
N VAL A 282 10.77 -6.77 -3.94
CA VAL A 282 10.25 -5.46 -4.35
C VAL A 282 9.94 -5.43 -5.86
N SER A 283 10.66 -6.19 -6.68
CA SER A 283 10.43 -6.23 -8.13
C SER A 283 9.26 -7.14 -8.53
N LEU A 284 9.09 -8.27 -7.85
CA LEU A 284 8.07 -9.27 -8.20
C LEU A 284 6.70 -8.99 -7.55
N TRP A 285 6.68 -8.31 -6.40
CA TRP A 285 5.45 -7.94 -5.71
C TRP A 285 5.38 -6.43 -5.44
N PRO A 286 4.18 -5.83 -5.43
CA PRO A 286 3.98 -4.41 -5.15
C PRO A 286 4.13 -4.10 -3.64
N LEU A 287 5.20 -4.57 -3.01
CA LEU A 287 5.47 -4.40 -1.58
C LEU A 287 6.28 -3.12 -1.33
N PRO A 288 5.96 -2.34 -0.27
CA PRO A 288 6.79 -1.20 0.11
C PRO A 288 8.20 -1.64 0.52
N HIS A 289 9.22 -0.94 0.00
CA HIS A 289 10.63 -1.24 0.28
C HIS A 289 10.94 -1.30 1.80
N THR A 290 10.32 -0.43 2.59
CA THR A 290 10.50 -0.40 4.05
C THR A 290 10.00 -1.67 4.74
N VAL A 291 8.88 -2.24 4.24
CA VAL A 291 8.32 -3.48 4.78
C VAL A 291 9.18 -4.66 4.36
N VAL A 292 9.65 -4.70 3.11
CA VAL A 292 10.55 -5.76 2.64
C VAL A 292 11.85 -5.73 3.43
N ALA A 293 12.51 -4.58 3.57
CA ALA A 293 13.75 -4.44 4.33
C ALA A 293 13.57 -4.88 5.79
N GLY A 294 12.48 -4.47 6.44
CA GLY A 294 12.16 -4.86 7.81
C GLY A 294 11.95 -6.36 7.99
N THR A 295 11.33 -7.05 7.03
CA THR A 295 11.09 -8.49 7.08
C THR A 295 12.33 -9.31 6.71
N VAL A 296 13.11 -8.86 5.72
CA VAL A 296 14.32 -9.56 5.27
C VAL A 296 15.41 -9.55 6.34
N MET A 297 15.54 -8.49 7.15
CA MET A 297 16.57 -8.40 8.18
C MET A 297 16.55 -9.58 9.18
N PRO A 298 15.43 -9.89 9.87
CA PRO A 298 15.34 -11.08 10.71
C PRO A 298 15.57 -12.38 9.95
N THR A 299 15.04 -12.51 8.73
CA THR A 299 15.24 -13.73 7.91
C THR A 299 16.72 -14.01 7.68
N VAL A 300 17.48 -12.98 7.29
CA VAL A 300 18.94 -13.09 7.09
C VAL A 300 19.64 -13.40 8.41
N LEU A 301 19.25 -12.74 9.52
CA LEU A 301 19.83 -12.99 10.83
C LEU A 301 19.68 -14.47 11.25
N PHE A 302 18.47 -15.02 11.18
CA PHE A 302 18.22 -16.42 11.56
C PHE A 302 18.90 -17.40 10.59
N SER A 303 18.92 -17.08 9.30
CA SER A 303 19.63 -17.85 8.28
C SER A 303 21.13 -17.93 8.58
N GLN A 304 21.76 -16.80 8.90
CA GLN A 304 23.18 -16.74 9.25
C GLN A 304 23.48 -17.41 10.60
N ALA A 305 22.60 -17.26 11.59
CA ALA A 305 22.74 -17.95 12.88
C ALA A 305 22.70 -19.48 12.70
N SER A 306 21.80 -19.98 11.86
CA SER A 306 21.75 -21.40 11.47
C SER A 306 23.03 -21.83 10.75
N GLY A 307 23.55 -21.00 9.83
CA GLY A 307 24.83 -21.23 9.18
C GLY A 307 25.97 -21.37 10.19
N ILE A 308 26.16 -20.38 11.07
CA ILE A 308 27.20 -20.40 12.10
C ILE A 308 27.08 -21.66 12.97
N TYR A 309 25.87 -22.02 13.41
CA TYR A 309 25.65 -23.22 14.22
C TYR A 309 26.07 -24.50 13.47
N ASN A 310 25.63 -24.67 12.23
CA ASN A 310 25.92 -25.88 11.44
C ASN A 310 27.40 -25.97 11.06
N TYR A 311 28.02 -24.88 10.61
CA TYR A 311 29.45 -24.84 10.27
C TYR A 311 30.35 -24.95 11.52
N SER A 312 29.89 -24.49 12.68
CA SER A 312 30.60 -24.69 13.95
C SER A 312 30.63 -26.16 14.35
N LYS A 313 29.54 -26.93 14.14
CA LYS A 313 29.51 -28.37 14.47
C LYS A 313 30.52 -29.20 13.69
N ILE A 314 30.91 -28.74 12.51
CA ILE A 314 31.92 -29.42 11.68
C ILE A 314 33.32 -28.78 11.81
N ASN A 315 33.53 -27.92 12.81
CA ASN A 315 34.80 -27.21 13.07
C ASN A 315 35.37 -26.48 11.84
N PHE A 316 34.49 -25.97 10.99
CA PHE A 316 34.88 -25.31 9.73
C PHE A 316 35.11 -23.80 9.89
N ILE A 317 34.80 -23.23 11.07
CA ILE A 317 34.84 -21.80 11.32
C ILE A 317 36.18 -21.40 11.94
N ASN A 318 36.88 -20.47 11.30
CA ASN A 318 37.96 -19.72 11.93
C ASN A 318 37.38 -18.53 12.73
N TRP A 319 37.24 -18.70 14.03
CA TRP A 319 36.62 -17.71 14.92
C TRP A 319 37.35 -16.37 14.95
N LYS A 320 38.69 -16.35 14.88
CA LYS A 320 39.46 -15.11 14.87
C LYS A 320 39.14 -14.26 13.63
N LEU A 321 39.12 -14.89 12.45
CA LEU A 321 38.79 -14.22 11.21
C LEU A 321 37.31 -13.80 11.19
N GLY A 322 36.41 -14.69 11.62
CA GLY A 322 34.97 -14.44 11.67
C GLY A 322 34.60 -13.25 12.58
N ILE A 323 35.17 -13.17 13.78
CA ILE A 323 34.93 -12.05 14.71
C ILE A 323 35.53 -10.74 14.15
N THR A 324 36.73 -10.79 13.58
CA THR A 324 37.39 -9.59 13.04
C THR A 324 36.59 -9.00 11.87
N LEU A 325 36.16 -9.83 10.93
CA LEU A 325 35.29 -9.40 9.82
C LEU A 325 33.90 -8.98 10.33
N GLY A 326 33.35 -9.71 11.31
CA GLY A 326 32.06 -9.38 11.92
C GLY A 326 32.06 -7.99 12.55
N LEU A 327 33.11 -7.62 13.30
CA LEU A 327 33.24 -6.28 13.88
C LEU A 327 33.37 -5.20 12.81
N ALA A 328 34.14 -5.46 11.74
CA ALA A 328 34.23 -4.54 10.60
C ALA A 328 32.87 -4.35 9.90
N MET A 329 32.09 -5.42 9.74
CA MET A 329 30.73 -5.35 9.19
C MET A 329 29.77 -4.60 10.09
N VAL A 330 29.86 -4.78 11.42
CA VAL A 330 29.04 -4.02 12.38
C VAL A 330 29.36 -2.53 12.29
N ALA A 331 30.65 -2.16 12.29
CA ALA A 331 31.06 -0.77 12.11
C ALA A 331 30.56 -0.19 10.77
N GLY A 332 30.72 -0.95 9.68
CA GLY A 332 30.18 -0.60 8.37
C GLY A 332 28.66 -0.45 8.35
N GLY A 333 27.93 -1.28 9.12
CA GLY A 333 26.47 -1.21 9.25
C GLY A 333 25.96 0.03 9.97
N PHE A 334 26.76 0.64 10.86
CA PHE A 334 26.45 1.92 11.49
C PHE A 334 26.83 3.12 10.61
N ILE A 335 27.94 3.01 9.88
CA ILE A 335 28.47 4.08 9.03
C ILE A 335 27.70 4.18 7.70
N GLY A 336 27.31 3.05 7.12
CA GLY A 336 26.64 2.94 5.83
C GLY A 336 25.36 3.77 5.73
N PRO A 337 24.36 3.61 6.63
CA PRO A 337 23.14 4.40 6.61
C PRO A 337 23.41 5.90 6.65
N LYS A 338 24.37 6.35 7.49
CA LYS A 338 24.75 7.77 7.57
C LYS A 338 25.35 8.30 6.26
N LEU A 339 26.17 7.50 5.57
CA LEU A 339 26.67 7.86 4.24
C LEU A 339 25.55 7.90 3.21
N THR A 340 24.57 7.00 3.29
CA THR A 340 23.45 6.99 2.34
C THR A 340 22.50 8.17 2.50
N GLU A 341 22.46 8.82 3.67
CA GLU A 341 21.72 10.07 3.88
C GLU A 341 22.32 11.26 3.11
N LEU A 342 23.62 11.19 2.78
CA LEU A 342 24.32 12.25 2.06
C LEU A 342 24.14 12.17 0.53
N ILE A 343 23.54 11.09 0.02
CA ILE A 343 23.36 10.83 -1.42
C ILE A 343 21.87 10.68 -1.78
N THR A 344 21.50 11.09 -2.98
CA THR A 344 20.12 10.91 -3.46
C THR A 344 19.81 9.45 -3.79
N LEU A 345 18.53 9.06 -3.75
CA LEU A 345 18.09 7.69 -4.06
C LEU A 345 18.49 7.24 -5.48
N GLU A 346 18.50 8.16 -6.45
CA GLU A 346 18.92 7.88 -7.83
C GLU A 346 20.42 7.60 -7.92
N GLN A 347 21.26 8.41 -7.26
CA GLN A 347 22.71 8.18 -7.18
C GLN A 347 23.02 6.87 -6.46
N PHE A 348 22.34 6.57 -5.36
CA PHE A 348 22.51 5.31 -4.64
C PHE A 348 22.22 4.10 -5.55
N LYS A 349 21.08 4.11 -6.25
CA LYS A 349 20.73 3.03 -7.20
C LYS A 349 21.76 2.88 -8.31
N PHE A 350 22.26 3.99 -8.85
CA PHE A 350 23.28 3.99 -9.89
C PHE A 350 24.60 3.36 -9.41
N ILE A 351 25.12 3.82 -8.27
CA ILE A 351 26.36 3.29 -7.67
C ILE A 351 26.20 1.82 -7.31
N PHE A 352 25.10 1.45 -6.66
CA PHE A 352 24.82 0.08 -6.25
C PHE A 352 24.72 -0.86 -7.46
N GLY A 353 24.06 -0.43 -8.54
CA GLY A 353 23.97 -1.19 -9.79
C GLY A 353 25.36 -1.45 -10.41
N TRP A 354 26.24 -0.45 -10.43
CA TRP A 354 27.61 -0.61 -10.90
C TRP A 354 28.44 -1.57 -10.04
N ILE A 355 28.30 -1.50 -8.72
CA ILE A 355 28.97 -2.44 -7.81
C ILE A 355 28.53 -3.88 -8.11
N LEU A 356 27.22 -4.12 -8.30
CA LEU A 356 26.71 -5.44 -8.65
C LEU A 356 27.22 -5.93 -10.01
N LEU A 357 27.32 -5.04 -11.00
CA LEU A 357 27.88 -5.35 -12.32
C LEU A 357 29.35 -5.76 -12.24
N VAL A 358 30.16 -4.99 -11.49
CA VAL A 358 31.58 -5.30 -11.29
C VAL A 358 31.73 -6.63 -10.55
N LEU A 359 30.94 -6.88 -9.51
CA LEU A 359 30.95 -8.15 -8.79
C LEU A 359 30.57 -9.32 -9.70
N ALA A 360 29.53 -9.18 -10.51
CA ALA A 360 29.12 -10.20 -11.46
C ALA A 360 30.23 -10.49 -12.49
N ALA A 361 30.86 -9.45 -13.05
CA ALA A 361 31.98 -9.60 -13.98
C ALA A 361 33.20 -10.27 -13.32
N LEU A 362 33.56 -9.88 -12.10
CA LEU A 362 34.64 -10.49 -11.34
C LEU A 362 34.36 -11.97 -11.05
N MET A 363 33.15 -12.31 -10.62
CA MET A 363 32.77 -13.71 -10.37
C MET A 363 32.82 -14.55 -11.64
N LEU A 364 32.34 -14.01 -12.77
CA LEU A 364 32.42 -14.70 -14.07
C LEU A 364 33.88 -14.93 -14.51
N TRP A 365 34.74 -13.92 -14.33
CA TRP A 365 36.16 -14.07 -14.66
C TRP A 365 36.83 -15.10 -13.76
N GLN A 366 36.59 -15.06 -12.46
CA GLN A 366 37.14 -16.05 -11.51
C GLN A 366 36.66 -17.48 -11.79
N THR A 367 35.50 -17.64 -12.43
CA THR A 367 34.94 -18.96 -12.81
C THR A 367 35.49 -19.46 -14.16
N THR A 368 36.28 -18.66 -14.88
CA THR A 368 36.85 -19.04 -16.18
C THR A 368 38.05 -20.00 -15.98
N PRO A 369 38.17 -21.10 -16.76
CA PRO A 369 39.20 -22.14 -16.56
C PRO A 369 40.64 -21.59 -16.59
N ALA A 370 40.89 -20.55 -17.39
CA ALA A 370 42.20 -19.88 -17.48
C ALA A 370 42.65 -19.19 -16.17
N TYR A 371 41.72 -18.80 -15.29
CA TYR A 371 42.05 -18.19 -13.99
C TYR A 371 42.39 -19.25 -12.94
N LEU A 372 41.63 -20.35 -12.92
CA LEU A 372 41.80 -21.47 -11.98
C LEU A 372 43.10 -22.26 -12.20
N GLU A 373 43.59 -22.34 -13.44
CA GLU A 373 44.88 -22.98 -13.75
C GLU A 373 46.08 -22.15 -13.27
N LYS A 374 45.94 -20.82 -13.20
CA LYS A 374 47.05 -19.91 -12.88
C LYS A 374 47.29 -19.79 -11.37
N ASN A 375 46.27 -19.97 -10.54
CA ASN A 375 46.34 -19.80 -9.09
C ASN A 375 46.57 -21.14 -8.34
N LYS A 376 47.83 -21.59 -8.29
CA LYS A 376 48.27 -22.78 -7.52
C LYS A 376 47.81 -22.78 -6.05
N LYS A 377 47.62 -21.61 -5.43
CA LYS A 377 47.11 -21.45 -4.06
C LYS A 377 45.64 -21.85 -3.93
N GLU A 378 44.79 -21.52 -4.89
CA GLU A 378 43.37 -21.89 -4.86
C GLU A 378 43.19 -23.40 -5.06
N GLN A 379 44.00 -24.03 -5.90
CA GLN A 379 44.00 -25.50 -6.05
C GLN A 379 44.46 -26.21 -4.78
N ALA A 380 45.49 -25.71 -4.09
CA ALA A 380 45.95 -26.25 -2.82
C ALA A 380 44.87 -26.11 -1.73
N ILE A 381 44.23 -24.93 -1.65
CA ILE A 381 43.12 -24.65 -0.74
C ILE A 381 41.93 -25.59 -1.01
N LEU A 382 41.53 -25.77 -2.27
CA LEU A 382 40.48 -26.71 -2.67
C LEU A 382 40.79 -28.15 -2.29
N LYS A 383 42.05 -28.58 -2.46
CA LYS A 383 42.50 -29.93 -2.11
C LYS A 383 42.51 -30.16 -0.60
N GLU A 384 42.94 -29.16 0.17
CA GLU A 384 42.89 -29.22 1.65
C GLU A 384 41.45 -29.17 2.17
N PHE A 385 40.57 -28.35 1.59
CA PHE A 385 39.15 -28.31 1.93
C PHE A 385 38.44 -29.64 1.68
N LYS A 386 38.68 -30.28 0.53
CA LYS A 386 38.13 -31.62 0.23
C LYS A 386 38.60 -32.65 1.23
N LYS A 387 39.90 -32.66 1.56
CA LYS A 387 40.48 -33.59 2.54
C LYS A 387 39.84 -33.46 3.92
N ARG A 388 39.71 -32.23 4.45
CA ARG A 388 39.07 -32.00 5.78
C ARG A 388 37.59 -32.36 5.79
N ALA A 389 36.87 -32.11 4.69
CA ALA A 389 35.47 -32.49 4.56
C ALA A 389 35.29 -34.03 4.57
N GLU A 390 36.17 -34.76 3.89
CA GLU A 390 36.18 -36.22 3.90
C GLU A 390 36.53 -36.80 5.28
N GLU A 391 37.51 -36.23 5.97
CA GLU A 391 37.88 -36.64 7.34
C GLU A 391 36.72 -36.41 8.32
N ALA A 392 36.04 -35.27 8.23
CA ALA A 392 34.86 -34.97 9.05
C ALA A 392 33.66 -35.87 8.73
N ALA A 393 33.48 -36.27 7.46
CA ALA A 393 32.45 -37.22 7.04
C ALA A 393 32.71 -38.63 7.59
N LYS A 394 33.97 -39.10 7.51
CA LYS A 394 34.40 -40.38 8.08
C LYS A 394 34.26 -40.42 9.60
N ALA A 395 34.64 -39.33 10.29
CA ALA A 395 34.46 -39.22 11.74
C ALA A 395 32.98 -39.25 12.17
N LYS A 396 32.06 -38.72 11.34
CA LYS A 396 30.61 -38.83 11.58
C LYS A 396 30.05 -40.22 11.31
N GLN A 397 30.59 -40.96 10.34
CA GLN A 397 30.21 -42.35 10.07
C GLN A 397 30.67 -43.28 11.20
N ALA A 398 31.93 -43.16 11.63
CA ALA A 398 32.47 -43.95 12.74
C ALA A 398 31.70 -43.75 14.06
N LYS A 399 31.11 -42.58 14.27
CA LYS A 399 30.31 -42.24 15.48
C LYS A 399 28.84 -42.70 15.39
N LYS A 400 28.41 -43.23 14.25
CA LYS A 400 27.07 -43.80 14.03
C LYS A 400 27.06 -45.33 14.10
N GLU A 401 28.23 -45.96 13.96
CA GLU A 401 28.40 -47.41 13.87
C GLU A 401 28.95 -48.04 15.17
N GLY A 402 29.33 -47.22 16.17
CA GLY A 402 29.63 -47.62 17.53
C GLY A 402 28.70 -46.91 18.51
#